data_AF-A0A7W8XKN7-F1
#
_entry.id   AF-A0A7W8XKN7-F1
#
_cell.length_a   1.000
_cell.length_b   1.000
_cell.length_c   1.000
_cell.angle_alpha   90.00
_cell.angle_beta   90.00
_cell.angle_gamma   90.00
#
_symmetry.space_group_name_H-M   'P 1'
#
loop_
_entity.id
_entity.type
_entity.pdbx_description
1 polymer ?
#
loop_
_entity_poly.entity_id
_entity_poly.type
_entity_poly.pdbx_seq_one_letter_code
_entity_poly.pdbx_strand_id
1 'polypeptide(L)'
;MLCLGLSGGLSRVYENSFDLPNTFMDDGAAVLVRDGRVIAAVEEERLNRIKHSNKLPTRSVQYCLASAGVHLNDIDRIVYYATEAYCNAVLERVRLSHPKRPNTGCEAVVVWITRARIWCRN
;
A
#
# COMPACT_ATOMS: atom_id res chain seq x y z
N MET A 1 4.13 19.75 -2.29
CA MET A 1 4.44 18.36 -1.93
C MET A 1 3.21 17.50 -2.16
N LEU A 2 3.35 16.43 -2.94
CA LEU A 2 2.31 15.50 -3.34
C LEU A 2 2.59 14.11 -2.75
N CYS A 3 1.71 13.66 -1.86
CA CYS A 3 1.88 12.40 -1.12
C CYS A 3 0.74 11.43 -1.46
N LEU A 4 1.09 10.16 -1.69
CA LEU A 4 0.15 9.06 -1.87
C LEU A 4 0.15 8.16 -0.63
N GLY A 5 -0.93 8.17 0.14
CA GLY A 5 -1.15 7.26 1.28
C GLY A 5 -1.86 5.99 0.85
N LEU A 6 -1.47 4.86 1.45
CA LEU A 6 -1.96 3.51 1.12
C LEU A 6 -2.34 2.72 2.38
N SER A 7 -3.41 1.92 2.27
CA SER A 7 -3.74 0.82 3.18
C SER A 7 -4.05 -0.46 2.40
N GLY A 8 -4.15 -1.59 3.10
CA GLY A 8 -4.42 -2.88 2.48
C GLY A 8 -3.20 -3.75 2.29
N GLY A 9 -3.41 -4.86 1.58
CA GLY A 9 -2.45 -5.93 1.48
C GLY A 9 -1.38 -5.78 0.41
N LEU A 10 -0.50 -6.79 0.33
CA LEU A 10 0.57 -6.87 -0.67
C LEU A 10 0.20 -7.75 -1.87
N SER A 11 -0.82 -8.60 -1.73
CA SER A 11 -1.28 -9.51 -2.79
C SER A 11 -2.31 -8.84 -3.70
N ARG A 12 -2.29 -9.17 -4.99
CA ARG A 12 -3.38 -8.82 -5.91
C ARG A 12 -4.66 -9.59 -5.56
N VAL A 13 -5.80 -9.10 -6.05
CA VAL A 13 -7.14 -9.65 -5.76
C VAL A 13 -7.26 -11.15 -6.08
N TYR A 14 -6.60 -11.61 -7.15
CA TYR A 14 -6.62 -13.03 -7.59
C TYR A 14 -5.35 -13.80 -7.23
N GLU A 15 -4.54 -13.23 -6.35
CA GLU A 15 -3.30 -13.84 -5.89
C GLU A 15 -3.34 -14.07 -4.37
N ASN A 16 -2.91 -15.26 -3.96
CA ASN A 16 -2.54 -15.55 -2.57
C ASN A 16 -1.02 -15.73 -2.50
N SER A 17 -0.31 -14.73 -3.02
CA SER A 17 1.16 -14.70 -3.03
C SER A 17 1.75 -14.59 -1.62
N PHE A 18 0.95 -14.23 -0.63
CA PHE A 18 1.32 -14.21 0.78
C PHE A 18 0.14 -14.80 1.55
N ASP A 19 0.27 -16.04 2.03
CA ASP A 19 -0.72 -16.67 2.93
C ASP A 19 -0.63 -16.03 4.32
N LEU A 20 -0.78 -14.71 4.36
CA LEU A 20 -0.85 -13.94 5.59
C LEU A 20 -2.27 -14.04 6.14
N PRO A 21 -2.43 -14.27 7.45
CA PRO A 21 -3.74 -14.17 8.09
C PRO A 21 -4.37 -12.81 7.77
N ASN A 22 -5.68 -12.80 7.49
CA ASN A 22 -6.43 -11.56 7.22
C ASN A 22 -6.31 -10.53 8.36
N THR A 23 -5.89 -10.93 9.55
CA THR A 23 -5.63 -10.04 10.70
C THR A 23 -4.42 -9.12 10.53
N PHE A 24 -3.57 -9.32 9.51
CA PHE A 24 -2.41 -8.46 9.26
C PHE A 24 -2.68 -7.36 8.24
N MET A 25 -3.83 -7.39 7.56
CA MET A 25 -4.13 -6.51 6.43
C MET A 25 -5.53 -5.94 6.61
N ASP A 26 -5.58 -4.63 6.86
CA ASP A 26 -6.83 -3.87 6.86
C ASP A 26 -7.40 -3.71 5.45
N ASP A 27 -8.57 -3.08 5.34
CA ASP A 27 -9.21 -2.79 4.08
C ASP A 27 -8.31 -1.88 3.21
N GLY A 28 -8.20 -2.26 1.94
CA GLY A 28 -7.43 -1.56 0.93
C GLY A 28 -8.04 -0.20 0.61
N ALA A 29 -7.22 0.84 0.61
CA ALA A 29 -7.61 2.18 0.23
C ALA A 29 -6.39 2.99 -0.24
N ALA A 30 -6.66 4.13 -0.88
CA ALA A 30 -5.64 5.12 -1.18
C ALA A 30 -6.16 6.53 -0.94
N VAL A 31 -5.24 7.44 -0.61
CA VAL A 31 -5.48 8.88 -0.47
C VAL A 31 -4.35 9.65 -1.15
N LEU A 32 -4.70 10.69 -1.91
CA LEU A 32 -3.76 11.64 -2.49
C LEU A 32 -3.88 12.97 -1.77
N VAL A 33 -2.75 13.47 -1.25
CA VAL A 33 -2.67 14.71 -0.48
C VAL A 33 -1.69 15.66 -1.16
N ARG A 34 -2.11 16.91 -1.39
CA ARG A 34 -1.25 17.98 -1.89
C ARG A 34 -1.15 19.08 -0.83
N ASP A 35 0.06 19.33 -0.33
CA ASP A 35 0.35 20.39 0.65
C ASP A 35 -0.60 20.37 1.87
N GLY A 36 -0.81 19.17 2.42
CA GLY A 36 -1.68 18.94 3.57
C GLY A 36 -3.18 18.90 3.26
N ARG A 37 -3.59 19.03 2.01
CA ARG A 37 -5.00 18.96 1.59
C ARG A 37 -5.30 17.68 0.82
N VAL A 38 -6.38 17.00 1.20
CA VAL A 38 -6.86 15.81 0.48
C VAL A 38 -7.40 16.22 -0.89
N ILE A 39 -6.87 15.59 -1.94
CA ILE A 39 -7.31 15.76 -3.33
C ILE A 39 -8.30 14.67 -3.73
N ALA A 40 -7.99 13.43 -3.38
CA ALA A 40 -8.83 12.27 -3.63
C ALA A 40 -8.59 11.21 -2.55
N ALA A 41 -9.63 10.47 -2.18
CA ALA A 41 -9.53 9.33 -1.28
C ALA A 41 -10.63 8.32 -1.63
N VAL A 42 -10.29 7.03 -1.68
CA VAL A 42 -11.27 5.99 -1.98
C VAL A 42 -10.84 4.63 -1.45
N GLU A 43 -11.79 3.90 -0.88
CA GLU A 43 -11.64 2.49 -0.50
C GLU A 43 -11.73 1.59 -1.73
N GLU A 44 -10.88 0.57 -1.78
CA GLU A 44 -10.77 -0.38 -2.88
C GLU A 44 -12.07 -1.18 -3.04
N GLU A 45 -12.77 -1.48 -1.94
CA GLU A 45 -14.04 -2.21 -1.97
C GLU A 45 -15.14 -1.48 -2.77
N ARG A 46 -15.10 -0.15 -2.83
CA ARG A 46 -16.05 0.65 -3.61
C ARG A 46 -15.85 0.44 -5.10
N LEU A 47 -14.60 0.16 -5.50
CA LEU A 47 -14.16 0.05 -6.89
C LEU A 47 -14.14 -1.39 -7.38
N ASN A 48 -13.74 -2.35 -6.55
CA ASN A 48 -13.69 -3.77 -6.94
C ASN A 48 -14.91 -4.59 -6.51
N ARG A 49 -15.78 -4.02 -5.67
CA ARG A 49 -17.02 -4.64 -5.16
C ARG A 49 -16.79 -5.91 -4.34
N ILE A 50 -15.59 -6.09 -3.81
CA ILE A 50 -15.24 -7.14 -2.85
C ILE A 50 -15.28 -6.49 -1.47
N LYS A 51 -16.24 -6.90 -0.66
CA LYS A 51 -16.41 -6.38 0.71
C LYS A 51 -15.16 -6.70 1.54
N HIS A 52 -14.66 -5.72 2.30
CA HIS A 52 -13.44 -5.87 3.10
C HIS A 52 -12.24 -6.28 2.26
N SER A 53 -12.02 -5.57 1.14
CA SER A 53 -10.95 -5.90 0.21
C SER A 53 -9.59 -5.62 0.83
N ASN A 54 -9.01 -6.58 1.52
CA ASN A 54 -7.72 -6.47 2.20
C ASN A 54 -6.50 -6.71 1.29
N LYS A 55 -6.65 -6.49 -0.01
CA LYS A 55 -5.64 -6.75 -1.04
C LYS A 55 -4.94 -5.45 -1.45
N LEU A 56 -3.98 -5.52 -2.37
CA LEU A 56 -3.27 -4.35 -2.89
C LEU A 56 -4.28 -3.35 -3.51
N PRO A 57 -4.34 -2.09 -3.05
CA PRO A 57 -5.38 -1.12 -3.42
C PRO A 57 -5.14 -0.51 -4.80
N THR A 58 -5.07 -1.35 -5.83
CA THR A 58 -4.63 -0.97 -7.17
C THR A 58 -5.62 0.00 -7.82
N ARG A 59 -6.93 -0.25 -7.68
CA ARG A 59 -7.96 0.62 -8.26
C ARG A 59 -8.03 1.94 -7.51
N SER A 60 -7.87 1.94 -6.20
CA SER A 60 -7.86 3.17 -5.39
C SER A 60 -6.69 4.08 -5.76
N VAL A 61 -5.49 3.51 -5.95
CA VAL A 61 -4.33 4.28 -6.42
C VAL A 61 -4.59 4.88 -7.79
N GLN A 62 -5.08 4.07 -8.74
CA GLN A 62 -5.39 4.54 -10.09
C GLN A 62 -6.44 5.67 -10.07
N TYR A 63 -7.49 5.50 -9.26
CA TYR A 63 -8.52 6.52 -9.10
C TYR A 63 -7.93 7.83 -8.58
N CYS A 64 -7.14 7.78 -7.50
CA CYS A 64 -6.55 8.99 -6.92
C CYS A 64 -5.63 9.75 -7.89
N LEU A 65 -4.78 9.02 -8.63
CA LEU A 65 -3.91 9.60 -9.65
C LEU A 65 -4.72 10.23 -10.80
N ALA A 66 -5.74 9.51 -11.28
CA ALA A 66 -6.62 9.99 -12.34
C ALA A 66 -7.42 11.22 -11.93
N SER A 67 -7.95 11.27 -10.72
CA SER A 67 -8.71 12.41 -10.18
C SER A 67 -7.90 13.71 -10.12
N ALA A 68 -6.57 13.62 -10.02
CA ALA A 68 -5.67 14.76 -9.98
C ALA A 68 -4.93 15.02 -11.30
N GLY A 69 -5.10 14.15 -12.31
CA GLY A 69 -4.39 14.24 -13.59
C GLY A 69 -2.88 14.10 -13.46
N VAL A 70 -2.40 13.26 -12.53
CA VAL A 70 -0.97 13.07 -12.23
C VAL A 70 -0.54 11.62 -12.47
N HIS A 71 0.75 11.42 -12.67
CA HIS A 71 1.39 10.11 -12.76
C HIS A 71 2.09 9.74 -11.46
N LEU A 72 2.41 8.45 -11.31
CA LEU A 72 3.16 7.96 -10.14
C LEU A 72 4.53 8.67 -9.99
N ASN A 73 5.14 9.06 -11.10
CA ASN A 73 6.42 9.80 -11.10
C ASN A 73 6.31 11.23 -10.55
N ASP A 74 5.10 11.77 -10.41
CA ASP A 74 4.86 13.10 -9.83
C ASP A 74 4.71 13.05 -8.31
N ILE A 75 4.69 11.84 -7.71
CA ILE A 75 4.50 11.63 -6.28
C ILE A 75 5.83 11.82 -5.55
N ASP A 76 5.88 12.76 -4.61
CA ASP A 76 7.05 13.04 -3.79
C ASP A 76 7.27 11.97 -2.70
N ARG A 77 6.17 11.42 -2.17
CA ARG A 77 6.16 10.46 -1.05
C ARG A 77 5.05 9.44 -1.19
N ILE A 78 5.37 8.19 -0.89
CA ILE A 78 4.38 7.13 -0.67
C ILE A 78 4.38 6.80 0.82
N VAL A 79 3.21 6.76 1.43
CA VAL A 79 3.02 6.55 2.86
C VAL A 79 2.13 5.34 3.08
N TYR A 80 2.43 4.54 4.10
CA TYR A 80 1.63 3.40 4.50
C TYR A 80 1.15 3.59 5.95
N TYR A 81 -0.03 3.06 6.28
CA TYR A 81 -0.70 3.29 7.57
C TYR A 81 -0.04 2.64 8.80
N ALA A 82 1.14 2.03 8.64
CA ALA A 82 1.84 1.32 9.70
C ALA A 82 3.28 1.82 9.88
N THR A 83 3.82 1.57 11.07
CA THR A 83 5.22 1.88 11.38
C THR A 83 6.16 0.97 10.60
N GLU A 84 7.39 1.45 10.38
CA GLU A 84 8.45 0.64 9.76
C GLU A 84 8.70 -0.66 10.55
N ALA A 85 8.72 -0.59 11.89
CA ALA A 85 8.91 -1.76 12.74
C ALA A 85 7.80 -2.82 12.53
N TYR A 86 6.55 -2.39 12.40
CA TYR A 86 5.44 -3.29 12.10
C TYR A 86 5.58 -3.92 10.71
N CYS A 87 5.87 -3.10 9.68
CA CYS A 87 6.09 -3.57 8.32
C CYS A 87 7.23 -4.60 8.24
N ASN A 88 8.35 -4.33 8.92
CA ASN A 88 9.49 -5.24 8.97
C ASN A 88 9.13 -6.56 9.64
N ALA A 89 8.38 -6.54 10.74
CA ALA A 89 7.92 -7.76 11.41
C ALA A 89 6.96 -8.59 10.54
N VAL A 90 6.07 -7.94 9.78
CA VAL A 90 5.18 -8.63 8.82
C VAL A 90 5.99 -9.25 7.68
N LEU A 91 6.95 -8.52 7.11
CA LEU A 91 7.83 -9.03 6.05
C LEU A 91 8.70 -10.19 6.51
N GLU A 92 9.24 -10.12 7.72
CA GLU A 92 10.04 -11.21 8.31
C GLU A 92 9.20 -12.48 8.43
N ARG A 93 7.95 -12.37 8.90
CA ARG A 93 7.01 -13.51 8.94
C ARG A 93 6.72 -14.08 7.57
N VAL A 94 6.48 -13.23 6.55
CA VAL A 94 6.30 -13.69 5.17
C VAL A 94 7.51 -14.50 4.70
N ARG A 95 8.72 -14.00 4.99
CA ARG A 95 9.98 -14.64 4.57
C ARG A 95 10.19 -15.98 5.24
N LEU A 96 9.89 -16.09 6.54
CA LEU A 96 9.99 -17.34 7.29
C LEU A 96 8.96 -18.38 6.82
N SER A 97 7.75 -17.96 6.47
CA SER A 97 6.70 -18.86 5.95
C SER A 97 6.95 -19.32 4.51
N HIS A 98 7.75 -18.58 3.73
CA HIS A 98 8.03 -18.89 2.33
C HIS A 98 9.52 -18.76 1.97
N PRO A 99 10.41 -19.57 2.60
CA PRO A 99 11.86 -19.37 2.52
C PRO A 99 12.47 -19.63 1.12
N LYS A 100 11.74 -20.34 0.24
CA LYS A 100 12.16 -20.63 -1.13
C LYS A 100 11.65 -19.60 -2.15
N ARG A 101 10.80 -18.64 -1.77
CA ARG A 101 10.34 -17.60 -2.68
C ARG A 101 11.43 -16.54 -2.79
N PRO A 102 11.93 -16.22 -4.00
CA PRO A 102 12.86 -15.12 -4.17
C PRO A 102 12.21 -13.80 -3.71
N ASN A 103 13.04 -12.80 -3.40
CA ASN A 103 12.64 -11.44 -2.97
C ASN A 103 11.87 -10.65 -4.08
N THR A 104 10.94 -11.28 -4.79
CA THR A 104 10.29 -10.70 -5.96
C THR A 104 9.21 -9.71 -5.56
N GLY A 105 9.41 -8.45 -5.95
CA GLY A 105 8.39 -7.40 -6.06
C GLY A 105 7.98 -6.70 -4.77
N CYS A 106 7.79 -7.44 -3.67
CA CYS A 106 7.27 -6.88 -2.41
C CYS A 106 8.34 -6.17 -1.59
N GLU A 107 9.60 -6.59 -1.69
CA GLU A 107 10.69 -5.72 -1.27
C GLU A 107 10.72 -4.46 -2.14
N ALA A 108 10.48 -4.48 -3.45
CA ALA A 108 10.45 -3.20 -4.18
C ALA A 108 9.34 -2.26 -3.64
N VAL A 109 8.12 -2.73 -3.39
CA VAL A 109 7.07 -1.84 -2.83
C VAL A 109 7.35 -1.46 -1.38
N VAL A 110 7.76 -2.39 -0.51
CA VAL A 110 8.00 -2.10 0.92
C VAL A 110 9.35 -1.42 1.15
N VAL A 111 10.41 -1.78 0.43
CA VAL A 111 11.70 -1.07 0.36
C VAL A 111 11.54 0.28 -0.33
N TRP A 112 10.61 0.47 -1.28
CA TRP A 112 10.28 1.82 -1.74
C TRP A 112 9.49 2.59 -0.70
N ILE A 113 8.52 1.99 -0.02
CA ILE A 113 7.79 2.63 1.10
C ILE A 113 8.78 3.00 2.22
N THR A 114 9.75 2.14 2.58
CA THR A 114 10.75 2.41 3.62
C THR A 114 11.92 3.30 3.16
N ARG A 115 12.38 3.21 1.90
CA ARG A 115 13.42 4.11 1.35
C ARG A 115 12.88 5.47 0.91
N ALA A 116 11.60 5.60 0.58
CA ALA A 116 10.98 6.88 0.25
C ALA A 116 10.64 7.68 1.52
N ARG A 117 11.64 7.94 2.38
CA ARG A 117 11.53 8.72 3.64
C ARG A 117 10.14 8.58 4.28
N ILE A 118 9.86 7.46 4.93
CA ILE A 118 8.78 7.39 5.92
C ILE A 118 9.09 8.47 6.95
N TRP A 119 8.32 9.53 6.95
CA TRP A 119 8.46 10.60 7.92
C TRP A 119 7.21 10.61 8.79
N CYS A 120 7.27 9.78 9.83
CA CYS A 120 6.38 9.88 10.97
C CYS A 120 6.96 11.01 11.85
N ARG A 121 6.40 12.21 11.76
CA ARG A 121 6.70 13.25 12.77
C ARG A 121 5.87 12.89 14.01
N ASN A 122 6.55 12.80 15.15
CA ASN A 122 5.97 12.72 16.50
C ASN A 122 4.73 13.59 16.66
#